data_AF-A0A1B7YMS2-F1
#
_entry.id   AF-A0A1B7YMS2-F1
#
_cell.length_a   1.000
_cell.length_b   1.000
_cell.length_c   1.000
_cell.angle_alpha   90.00
_cell.angle_beta   90.00
_cell.angle_gamma   90.00
#
_symmetry.space_group_name_H-M   'P 1'
#
loop_
_entity.id
_entity.type
_entity.pdbx_description
1 polymer ?
#
loop_
_entity_poly.entity_id
_entity_poly.type
_entity_poly.pdbx_seq_one_letter_code
_entity_poly.pdbx_strand_id
1 'polypeptide(L)'
;MLTSKPLSRWYLLAALAGTALITTASASDHASIEWRRCDDVHEIFSLIGQKIHVPIECSNVTVPLDYAEPNSTATLDLKVIKVPALKQPSKGSVVLHFGGPTDSGRLSMAALSETMQMQVSRSASLAERGH
;
A
#
# COMPACT_ATOMS: atom_id res chain seq x y z
N MET A 1 33.00 -10.83 61.43
CA MET A 1 34.35 -11.34 61.07
C MET A 1 34.33 -12.86 61.22
N LEU A 2 34.97 -13.56 60.28
CA LEU A 2 35.22 -15.01 60.17
C LEU A 2 34.20 -15.91 59.42
N THR A 3 34.45 -15.99 58.11
CA THR A 3 34.65 -17.18 57.24
C THR A 3 33.73 -18.41 57.38
N SER A 4 33.00 -18.72 56.32
CA SER A 4 32.64 -20.09 55.94
C SER A 4 33.28 -20.43 54.60
N LYS A 5 34.14 -21.46 54.58
CA LYS A 5 34.77 -22.08 53.40
C LYS A 5 33.84 -23.19 52.81
N PRO A 6 34.25 -24.05 51.86
CA PRO A 6 34.08 -23.85 50.43
C PRO A 6 33.45 -25.08 49.69
N LEU A 7 33.26 -24.92 48.37
CA LEU A 7 33.16 -25.95 47.32
C LEU A 7 32.25 -27.18 47.54
N SER A 8 31.22 -27.31 46.70
CA SER A 8 31.04 -28.59 45.98
C SER A 8 30.45 -28.35 44.59
N ARG A 9 31.15 -28.90 43.61
CA ARG A 9 30.89 -28.84 42.17
C ARG A 9 30.66 -30.29 41.80
N TRP A 10 29.41 -30.69 41.55
CA TRP A 10 28.87 -31.91 40.92
C TRP A 10 27.33 -31.70 41.00
N TYR A 11 26.57 -31.60 39.91
CA TYR A 11 26.27 -32.67 38.99
C TYR A 11 25.78 -32.11 37.63
N LEU A 12 26.19 -32.82 36.59
CA LEU A 12 25.73 -32.68 35.21
C LEU A 12 24.26 -33.13 35.08
N LEU A 13 23.47 -32.37 34.32
CA LEU A 13 22.33 -32.90 33.57
C LEU A 13 22.37 -32.33 32.16
N ALA A 14 22.80 -33.16 31.21
CA ALA A 14 22.67 -32.90 29.79
C ALA A 14 21.24 -33.27 29.37
N ALA A 15 20.42 -32.28 29.02
CA ALA A 15 19.12 -32.51 28.39
C ALA A 15 19.29 -32.39 26.87
N LEU A 16 19.06 -33.49 26.13
CA LEU A 16 18.90 -33.47 24.68
C LEU A 16 17.57 -32.78 24.35
N ALA A 17 17.62 -31.57 23.81
CA ALA A 17 16.46 -30.93 23.18
C ALA A 17 16.52 -31.21 21.67
N GLY A 18 15.65 -32.11 21.19
CA GLY A 18 15.41 -32.29 19.76
C GLY A 18 14.72 -31.06 19.20
N THR A 19 15.37 -30.35 18.28
CA THR A 19 14.79 -29.19 17.59
C THR A 19 13.92 -29.66 16.44
N ALA A 20 12.60 -29.56 16.60
CA ALA A 20 11.68 -29.60 15.48
C ALA A 20 11.86 -28.33 14.64
N LEU A 21 12.26 -28.48 13.36
CA LEU A 21 12.27 -27.40 12.38
C LEU A 21 10.82 -27.04 12.05
N ILE A 22 10.28 -26.03 12.71
CA ILE A 22 9.02 -25.40 12.32
C ILE A 22 9.34 -24.52 11.11
N THR A 23 9.05 -25.01 9.91
CA THR A 23 9.01 -24.18 8.70
C THR A 23 7.80 -23.24 8.84
N THR A 24 8.03 -22.03 9.33
CA THR A 24 7.03 -20.96 9.24
C THR A 24 6.83 -20.63 7.77
N ALA A 25 5.69 -20.99 7.21
CA ALA A 25 5.27 -20.45 5.92
C ALA A 25 5.15 -18.92 6.07
N SER A 26 5.96 -18.16 5.34
CA SER A 26 5.83 -16.70 5.27
C SER A 26 4.43 -16.38 4.76
N ALA A 27 3.63 -15.71 5.58
CA ALA A 27 2.47 -15.00 5.08
C ALA A 27 2.94 -14.10 3.93
N SER A 28 2.21 -14.07 2.82
CA SER A 28 2.45 -13.10 1.76
C SER A 28 2.36 -11.71 2.38
N ASP A 29 3.52 -11.09 2.60
CA ASP A 29 3.61 -9.72 3.07
C ASP A 29 3.03 -8.88 1.93
N HIS A 30 1.74 -8.54 2.02
CA HIS A 30 1.11 -7.65 1.07
C HIS A 30 1.79 -6.30 1.25
N ALA A 31 2.82 -6.04 0.44
CA ALA A 31 3.58 -4.81 0.47
C ALA A 31 2.61 -3.63 0.50
N SER A 32 2.68 -2.83 1.56
CA SER A 32 1.84 -1.66 1.71
C SER A 32 2.15 -0.67 0.60
N ILE A 33 1.13 -0.19 -0.11
CA ILE A 33 1.30 0.81 -1.16
C ILE A 33 1.77 2.12 -0.51
N GLU A 34 3.00 2.53 -0.82
CA GLU A 34 3.56 3.80 -0.35
C GLU A 34 3.07 4.94 -1.24
N TRP A 35 2.24 5.80 -0.67
CA TRP A 35 1.69 6.97 -1.36
C TRP A 35 2.63 8.16 -1.25
N ARG A 36 2.84 8.86 -2.36
CA ARG A 36 3.69 10.04 -2.46
C ARG A 36 3.02 11.14 -3.30
N ARG A 37 3.65 12.31 -3.34
CA ARG A 37 3.20 13.41 -4.19
C ARG A 37 3.32 13.04 -5.68
N CYS A 38 2.35 13.49 -6.47
CA CYS A 38 2.31 13.30 -7.93
C CYS A 38 3.06 14.41 -8.69
N ASP A 39 4.38 14.49 -8.54
CA ASP A 39 5.16 15.57 -9.16
C ASP A 39 5.06 15.60 -10.69
N ASP A 40 5.12 14.43 -11.33
CA ASP A 40 5.01 14.29 -12.79
C ASP A 40 3.67 14.78 -13.34
N VAL A 41 2.58 14.48 -12.63
CA VAL A 41 1.23 14.94 -13.02
C VAL A 41 1.08 16.44 -12.80
N HIS A 42 1.59 16.97 -11.68
CA HIS A 42 1.55 18.41 -11.43
C HIS A 42 2.36 19.20 -12.46
N GLU A 43 3.52 18.70 -12.88
CA GLU A 43 4.33 19.30 -13.93
C GLU A 43 3.56 19.35 -15.26
N ILE A 44 2.98 18.22 -15.70
CA ILE A 44 2.17 18.16 -16.93
C ILE A 44 1.03 19.18 -16.91
N PHE A 45 0.26 19.24 -15.83
CA PHE A 45 -0.84 20.20 -15.72
C PHE A 45 -0.35 21.65 -15.71
N SER A 46 0.77 21.92 -15.04
CA SER A 46 1.40 23.24 -15.04
C SER A 46 1.82 23.68 -16.45
N LEU A 47 2.37 22.77 -17.26
CA LEU A 47 2.81 23.08 -18.63
C LEU A 47 1.65 23.47 -19.55
N ILE A 48 0.45 22.95 -19.31
CA ILE A 48 -0.77 23.28 -20.08
C ILE A 48 -1.59 24.41 -19.43
N GLY A 49 -1.02 25.12 -18.45
CA GLY A 49 -1.69 26.23 -17.76
C GLY A 49 -2.91 25.79 -16.93
N GLN A 50 -2.96 24.53 -16.51
CA GLN A 50 -4.02 23.98 -15.67
C GLN A 50 -3.49 23.71 -14.26
N LYS A 51 -4.42 23.66 -13.29
CA LYS A 51 -4.10 23.35 -11.89
C LYS A 51 -5.07 22.29 -11.37
N ILE A 52 -4.53 21.37 -10.58
CA ILE A 52 -5.31 20.36 -9.86
C ILE A 52 -5.66 20.97 -8.50
N HIS A 53 -6.96 21.10 -8.20
CA HIS A 53 -7.45 21.81 -7.01
C HIS A 53 -7.64 20.93 -5.77
N VAL A 54 -7.62 19.61 -5.94
CA VAL A 54 -7.76 18.67 -4.83
C VAL A 54 -6.46 17.91 -4.59
N PRO A 55 -6.23 17.41 -3.36
CA PRO A 55 -5.07 16.56 -3.08
C PRO A 55 -5.09 15.31 -3.96
N ILE A 56 -3.94 15.01 -4.57
CA ILE A 56 -3.71 13.77 -5.30
C ILE A 56 -2.44 13.09 -4.78
N GLU A 57 -2.51 11.76 -4.70
CA GLU A 57 -1.42 10.90 -4.27
C GLU A 57 -1.11 9.89 -5.36
N CYS A 58 0.16 9.60 -5.59
CA CYS A 58 0.63 8.67 -6.60
C CYS A 58 1.45 7.56 -5.95
N SER A 59 1.46 6.40 -6.58
CA SER A 59 2.31 5.28 -6.17
C SER A 59 2.61 4.37 -7.37
N ASN A 60 3.55 3.45 -7.18
CA ASN A 60 3.79 2.34 -8.10
C ASN A 60 3.29 1.06 -7.44
N VAL A 61 2.54 0.26 -8.19
CA VAL A 61 2.18 -1.09 -7.82
C VAL A 61 2.97 -2.03 -8.71
N THR A 62 3.98 -2.67 -8.15
CA THR A 62 4.83 -3.62 -8.88
C THR A 62 4.09 -4.95 -9.04
N VAL A 63 3.99 -5.42 -10.27
CA VAL A 63 3.36 -6.69 -10.63
C VAL A 63 4.33 -7.57 -11.42
N PRO A 64 4.16 -8.89 -11.44
CA PRO A 64 4.87 -9.75 -12.38
C PRO A 64 4.63 -9.29 -13.82
N LEU A 65 5.68 -9.32 -14.64
CA LEU A 65 5.57 -8.97 -16.05
C LEU A 65 4.72 -10.02 -16.80
N ASP A 66 4.91 -11.30 -16.48
CA ASP A 66 4.14 -12.41 -17.03
C ASP A 66 3.65 -13.32 -15.89
N TYR A 67 2.33 -13.41 -15.75
CA TYR A 67 1.70 -14.28 -14.75
C TYR A 67 1.73 -15.77 -15.12
N ALA A 68 2.03 -16.13 -16.37
CA ALA A 68 2.21 -17.52 -16.81
C ALA A 68 3.59 -18.08 -16.43
N GLU A 69 4.56 -17.22 -16.10
CA GLU A 69 5.92 -17.60 -15.68
C GLU A 69 6.15 -17.26 -14.19
N PRO A 70 5.59 -18.03 -13.24
CA PRO A 70 5.59 -17.68 -11.81
C PRO A 70 6.99 -17.66 -11.15
N ASN A 71 8.00 -18.23 -11.80
CA ASN A 71 9.39 -18.22 -11.33
C ASN A 71 10.20 -17.06 -11.91
N SER A 72 9.63 -16.27 -12.81
CA SER A 72 10.28 -15.10 -13.38
C SER A 72 10.35 -13.98 -12.33
N THR A 73 11.49 -13.29 -12.27
CA THR A 73 11.66 -12.09 -11.42
C THR A 73 11.39 -10.80 -12.19
N ALA A 74 10.99 -10.89 -13.46
CA ALA A 74 10.68 -9.73 -14.27
C ALA A 74 9.37 -9.08 -13.79
N THR A 75 9.40 -7.75 -13.59
CA THR A 75 8.26 -7.00 -13.05
C THR A 75 7.93 -5.77 -13.90
N LEU A 76 6.71 -5.29 -13.73
CA LEU A 76 6.21 -4.04 -14.29
C LEU A 76 5.65 -3.16 -13.17
N ASP A 77 5.99 -1.88 -13.19
CA ASP A 77 5.41 -0.90 -12.27
C ASP A 77 4.15 -0.27 -12.86
N LEU A 78 3.00 -0.61 -12.28
CA LEU A 78 1.75 0.06 -12.58
C LEU A 78 1.69 1.38 -11.80
N LYS A 79 1.79 2.50 -12.52
CA LYS A 79 1.63 3.82 -11.91
C LYS A 79 0.17 4.07 -11.59
N VAL A 80 -0.14 4.34 -10.32
CA VAL A 80 -1.50 4.63 -9.85
C VAL A 80 -1.60 6.05 -9.30
N ILE A 81 -2.82 6.59 -9.32
CA ILE A 81 -3.18 7.88 -8.71
C ILE A 81 -4.43 7.68 -7.85
N LYS A 82 -4.50 8.38 -6.73
CA LYS A 82 -5.63 8.38 -5.80
C LYS A 82 -5.98 9.81 -5.43
N VAL A 83 -7.29 10.06 -5.34
CA VAL A 83 -7.84 11.24 -4.68
C VAL A 83 -8.33 10.78 -3.29
N PRO A 84 -7.71 11.22 -2.18
CA PRO A 84 -8.15 10.82 -0.85
C PRO A 84 -9.61 11.21 -0.58
N ALA A 85 -10.33 10.37 0.17
CA ALA A 85 -11.68 10.72 0.61
C ALA A 85 -11.62 11.92 1.57
N LEU A 86 -12.57 12.85 1.42
CA LEU A 86 -12.67 14.02 2.29
C LEU A 86 -13.00 13.64 3.74
N LYS A 87 -13.85 12.63 3.92
CA LYS A 87 -14.18 12.06 5.22
C LYS A 87 -13.35 10.81 5.48
N GLN A 88 -12.78 10.75 6.68
CA GLN A 88 -12.00 9.62 7.17
C GLN A 88 -12.63 9.04 8.45
N PRO A 89 -12.49 7.73 8.71
CA PRO A 89 -11.90 6.73 7.82
C PRO A 89 -12.78 6.50 6.58
N SER A 90 -12.17 6.30 5.41
CA SER A 90 -12.93 5.94 4.22
C SER A 90 -13.52 4.53 4.37
N LYS A 91 -14.65 4.27 3.69
CA LYS A 91 -15.25 2.93 3.63
C LYS A 91 -14.53 1.98 2.66
N GLY A 92 -13.49 2.46 1.99
CA GLY A 92 -12.77 1.74 0.94
C GLY A 92 -12.36 2.66 -0.22
N SER A 93 -11.94 2.04 -1.31
CA SER A 93 -11.52 2.70 -2.55
C SER A 93 -12.47 2.37 -3.70
N VAL A 94 -12.74 3.36 -4.54
CA VAL A 94 -13.41 3.14 -5.84
C VAL A 94 -12.34 3.14 -6.91
N VAL A 95 -12.16 2.01 -7.59
CA VAL A 95 -11.21 1.87 -8.70
C VAL A 95 -11.93 2.19 -10.01
N LEU A 96 -11.37 3.12 -10.78
CA LEU A 96 -11.93 3.55 -12.06
C LEU A 96 -11.00 3.17 -13.20
N HIS A 97 -11.59 2.62 -14.26
CA HIS A 97 -10.97 2.50 -15.57
C HIS A 97 -11.76 3.41 -16.52
N PHE A 98 -11.09 4.41 -17.09
CA PHE A 98 -11.72 5.44 -17.93
C PHE A 98 -12.04 4.98 -19.37
N GLY A 99 -11.75 3.73 -19.73
CA GLY A 99 -11.75 3.24 -21.10
C GLY A 99 -10.56 3.80 -21.90
N GLY A 100 -10.55 3.51 -23.22
CA GLY A 100 -9.48 3.91 -24.13
C GLY A 100 -8.14 3.20 -23.84
N PRO A 101 -7.63 2.33 -24.73
CA PRO A 101 -6.39 1.61 -24.43
C PRO A 101 -5.15 2.51 -24.38
N THR A 102 -5.19 3.66 -25.05
CA THR A 102 -4.05 4.57 -25.18
C THR A 102 -4.09 5.73 -24.17
N ASP A 103 -5.25 6.03 -23.60
CA ASP A 103 -5.41 7.20 -22.73
C ASP A 103 -4.90 6.92 -21.31
N SER A 104 -4.18 7.90 -20.75
CA SER A 104 -3.66 7.79 -19.39
C SER A 104 -4.76 7.99 -18.36
N GLY A 105 -5.23 6.89 -17.75
CA GLY A 105 -6.18 6.95 -16.65
C GLY A 105 -5.71 7.83 -15.48
N ARG A 106 -4.40 8.00 -15.28
CA ARG A 106 -3.86 8.92 -14.28
C ARG A 106 -4.16 10.38 -14.60
N LEU A 107 -3.98 10.78 -15.86
CA LEU A 107 -4.26 12.14 -16.32
C LEU A 107 -5.76 12.41 -16.35
N SER A 108 -6.57 11.42 -16.75
CA SER A 108 -8.04 11.51 -16.70
C SER A 108 -8.55 11.68 -15.28
N MET A 109 -8.03 10.90 -14.32
CA MET A 109 -8.36 11.06 -12.91
C MET A 109 -7.93 12.44 -12.39
N ALA A 110 -6.73 12.91 -12.72
CA ALA A 110 -6.26 14.23 -12.31
C ALA A 110 -7.18 15.36 -12.82
N ALA A 111 -7.58 15.30 -14.10
CA ALA A 111 -8.47 16.27 -14.73
C ALA A 111 -9.87 16.28 -14.09
N LEU A 112 -10.40 15.11 -13.71
CA LEU A 112 -11.76 14.97 -13.18
C LEU A 112 -11.83 14.93 -11.64
N SER A 113 -10.68 14.97 -10.97
CA SER A 113 -10.51 14.70 -9.54
C SER A 113 -11.45 15.50 -8.64
N GLU A 114 -11.61 16.79 -8.92
CA GLU A 114 -12.48 17.69 -8.16
C GLU A 114 -13.97 17.29 -8.27
N THR A 115 -14.44 17.02 -9.50
CA THR A 115 -15.82 16.61 -9.74
C THR A 115 -16.11 15.25 -9.09
N MET A 116 -15.18 14.31 -9.23
CA MET A 116 -15.30 12.97 -8.65
C MET A 116 -15.31 13.00 -7.12
N GLN A 117 -14.41 13.76 -6.50
CA GLN A 117 -14.33 13.87 -5.05
C GLN A 117 -15.63 14.43 -4.48
N MET A 118 -16.23 15.43 -5.13
CA MET A 118 -17.52 15.98 -4.72
C MET A 118 -18.67 14.97 -4.82
N GLN A 119 -18.80 14.26 -5.94
CA GLN A 119 -19.89 13.30 -6.17
C GLN A 119 -19.81 12.10 -5.21
N VAL A 120 -18.62 11.54 -5.01
CA VAL A 120 -18.40 10.43 -4.08
C VAL A 120 -18.66 10.87 -2.64
N SER A 121 -18.17 12.05 -2.25
CA SER A 121 -18.37 12.58 -0.89
C SER A 121 -19.83 12.91 -0.59
N ARG A 122 -20.56 13.45 -1.57
CA ARG A 122 -22.02 13.68 -1.43
C ARG A 122 -22.77 12.38 -1.25
N SER A 123 -22.45 11.36 -2.06
CA SER A 123 -23.07 10.04 -1.98
C SER A 123 -22.83 9.40 -0.61
N ALA A 124 -21.60 9.50 -0.08
CA ALA A 124 -21.28 9.05 1.27
C ALA A 124 -22.09 9.79 2.34
N SER A 125 -22.21 11.12 2.26
CA SER A 125 -22.98 11.92 3.21
C SER A 125 -24.49 11.66 3.15
N LEU A 126 -25.05 11.29 1.99
CA LEU A 126 -26.45 10.88 1.89
C LEU A 126 -26.67 9.51 2.54
N ALA A 127 -25.77 8.56 2.33
CA ALA A 127 -25.84 7.24 2.94
C ALA A 127 -25.80 7.30 4.48
N GLU A 128 -25.07 8.24 5.07
CA GLU A 128 -25.01 8.43 6.53
C GLU A 128 -26.30 9.02 7.14
N ARG A 129 -27.09 9.78 6.37
CA ARG A 129 -28.33 10.43 6.85
C ARG A 129 -29.56 9.54 6.78
N GLY A 130 -29.47 8.41 6.07
CA GLY A 130 -30.55 7.43 5.95
C GLY A 130 -30.55 6.36 7.05
N HIS A 131 -29.70 6.52 8.07
CA HIS A 131 -29.57 5.63 9.22
C HIS A 131 -30.00 6.35 10.50
#